data_AF-A0A1S0UEI6-F1
#
_entry.id   AF-A0A1S0UEI6-F1
#
_cell.length_a   1.000
_cell.length_b   1.000
_cell.length_c   1.000
_cell.angle_alpha   90.00
_cell.angle_beta   90.00
_cell.angle_gamma   90.00
#
_symmetry.space_group_name_H-M   'P 1'
#
loop_
_entity.id
_entity.type
_entity.pdbx_description
1 polymer ?
#
loop_
_entity_poly.entity_id
_entity_poly.type
_entity_poly.pdbx_seq_one_letter_code
_entity_poly.pdbx_strand_id
1 'polypeptide(L)'
;MTKAKMLDNVIYQQRIRYFDEPFAYICINNQVNNYCSYCLRKPDKSILYKCSKCEFAKYCNKECQRLAWKKHHRMECQRLVMVYPNLPLTEVLFLSRIIDKVLFIEQNGDKYKWEKDRKWNSLIGHEDDIRNDELKYVHFEKIYEKMAIFRKDEMIEKEKFYEIFCKTTINSHAIHTNAGDEIGLALDLETNASDIHKAFISYIDIGCSRYQRQKVLKLKWYFDCQCDRCMDPSDDILTSIRCMNEQCDEALIITEDSEPVNIICRKCKQITDEDHVKKCQQLMLNLPVRFSIESKAENIQEKLNEAMKYLHSKNVYVTRLKAALLYVTGTLDDNLLFIQKSVYENYRLCFPRSDRHLAYQLLQIAKSHIEKGERKEAISYAYEAMCIFEVCFGLNHPYYLQTLALWTFLDKNIPKTDNN
;
A
#
# COMPACT_ATOMS: atom_id res chain seq x y z
N MET A 1 -8.48 0.41 -47.34
CA MET A 1 -7.02 0.28 -47.52
C MET A 1 -6.31 1.37 -46.72
N THR A 2 -6.00 1.11 -45.44
CA THR A 2 -4.82 1.70 -44.77
C THR A 2 -4.53 0.93 -43.48
N LYS A 3 -3.62 -0.04 -43.64
CA LYS A 3 -2.70 -0.66 -42.66
C LYS A 3 -3.12 -0.63 -41.18
N ALA A 4 -3.71 -1.74 -40.74
CA ALA A 4 -3.53 -2.20 -39.36
C ALA A 4 -2.02 -2.43 -39.14
N LYS A 5 -1.39 -1.61 -38.30
CA LYS A 5 -0.07 -1.92 -37.75
C LYS A 5 -0.25 -3.13 -36.85
N MET A 6 0.40 -4.23 -37.22
CA MET A 6 0.65 -5.34 -36.31
C MET A 6 1.43 -4.80 -35.12
N LEU A 7 0.76 -4.68 -33.98
CA LEU A 7 1.36 -4.63 -32.66
C LEU A 7 1.29 -6.06 -32.13
N ASP A 8 2.40 -6.55 -31.61
CA ASP A 8 2.61 -7.92 -31.17
C ASP A 8 1.40 -8.46 -30.38
N ASN A 9 0.89 -9.60 -30.81
CA ASN A 9 -0.19 -10.34 -30.16
C ASN A 9 0.30 -10.91 -28.81
N VAL A 10 0.37 -10.07 -27.78
CA VAL A 10 0.26 -10.53 -26.40
C VAL A 10 -1.17 -10.25 -25.97
N ILE A 11 -2.01 -11.27 -26.08
CA ILE A 11 -3.35 -11.24 -25.48
C ILE A 11 -3.13 -11.24 -23.96
N TYR A 12 -3.16 -10.07 -23.31
CA TYR A 12 -3.28 -9.96 -21.87
C TYR A 12 -4.69 -10.44 -21.48
N GLN A 13 -4.86 -11.76 -21.36
CA GLN A 13 -6.01 -12.31 -20.64
C GLN A 13 -5.89 -11.82 -19.19
N GLN A 14 -6.71 -10.84 -18.80
CA GLN A 14 -6.89 -10.46 -17.41
C GLN A 14 -7.29 -11.72 -16.63
N ARG A 15 -6.37 -12.23 -15.80
CA ARG A 15 -6.63 -13.33 -14.88
C ARG A 15 -6.73 -12.73 -13.48
N ILE A 16 -7.94 -12.33 -13.09
CA ILE A 16 -8.21 -11.97 -11.69
C ILE A 16 -8.06 -13.24 -10.86
N ARG A 17 -7.19 -13.21 -9.87
CA ARG A 17 -7.04 -14.30 -8.90
C ARG A 17 -7.52 -13.83 -7.53
N TYR A 18 -8.45 -14.59 -6.96
CA TYR A 18 -8.95 -14.37 -5.62
C TYR A 18 -8.13 -15.21 -4.65
N PHE A 19 -7.61 -14.58 -3.61
CA PHE A 19 -7.01 -15.22 -2.44
C PHE A 19 -8.06 -15.14 -1.32
N ASP A 20 -8.89 -16.16 -1.19
CA ASP A 20 -10.07 -16.16 -0.30
C ASP A 20 -9.87 -17.02 0.96
N GLU A 21 -8.75 -17.74 1.07
CA GLU A 21 -8.44 -18.61 2.20
C GLU A 21 -7.01 -18.44 2.75
N PRO A 22 -6.67 -17.26 3.32
CA PRO A 22 -5.36 -17.08 3.93
C PRO A 22 -5.12 -18.09 5.06
N PHE A 23 -3.86 -18.50 5.22
CA PHE A 23 -3.44 -19.43 6.27
C PHE A 23 -3.87 -18.94 7.65
N ALA A 24 -3.68 -17.65 7.95
CA ALA A 24 -4.28 -17.03 9.11
C ALA A 24 -4.70 -15.60 8.77
N TYR A 25 -5.74 -15.11 9.41
CA TYR A 25 -6.10 -13.69 9.37
C TYR A 25 -6.73 -13.28 10.70
N ILE A 26 -6.82 -11.98 10.98
CA ILE A 26 -7.53 -11.44 12.15
C ILE A 26 -8.08 -10.04 11.84
N CYS A 27 -9.22 -9.68 12.42
CA CYS A 27 -9.70 -8.29 12.46
C CYS A 27 -8.94 -7.56 13.58
N ILE A 28 -8.37 -6.39 13.30
CA ILE A 28 -7.62 -5.65 14.32
C ILE A 28 -8.54 -5.21 15.48
N ASN A 29 -8.02 -5.18 16.70
CA ASN A 29 -8.83 -5.03 17.93
C ASN A 29 -9.78 -3.81 17.89
N ASN A 30 -9.29 -2.65 17.44
CA ASN A 30 -10.07 -1.41 17.36
C ASN A 30 -11.12 -1.41 16.23
N GLN A 31 -11.09 -2.37 15.32
CA GLN A 31 -12.03 -2.49 14.19
C GLN A 31 -13.09 -3.57 14.39
N VAL A 32 -13.01 -4.39 15.45
CA VAL A 32 -13.99 -5.47 15.72
C VAL A 32 -15.42 -4.95 15.94
N ASN A 33 -15.57 -3.69 16.34
CA ASN A 33 -16.88 -3.05 16.44
C ASN A 33 -17.49 -2.65 15.08
N ASN A 34 -16.66 -2.50 14.06
CA ASN A 34 -17.04 -1.97 12.74
C ASN A 34 -17.10 -3.08 11.67
N TYR A 35 -16.32 -4.15 11.85
CA TYR A 35 -16.16 -5.22 10.88
C TYR A 35 -16.37 -6.59 11.52
N CYS A 36 -16.92 -7.52 10.74
CA CYS A 36 -17.10 -8.90 11.14
C CYS A 36 -15.76 -9.61 11.33
N SER A 37 -15.56 -10.24 12.49
CA SER A 37 -14.35 -11.03 12.82
C SER A 37 -14.14 -12.25 11.91
N TYR A 38 -15.15 -12.65 11.12
CA TYR A 38 -15.04 -13.72 10.13
C TYR A 38 -14.77 -13.22 8.71
N CYS A 39 -15.66 -12.41 8.14
CA CYS A 39 -15.57 -12.03 6.73
C CYS A 39 -14.89 -10.68 6.49
N LEU A 40 -14.53 -9.95 7.55
CA LEU A 40 -13.92 -8.61 7.51
C LEU A 40 -14.75 -7.56 6.74
N ARG A 41 -16.04 -7.81 6.53
CA ARG A 41 -16.96 -6.86 5.90
C ARG A 41 -17.70 -6.04 6.96
N LYS A 42 -18.10 -4.83 6.59
CA LYS A 42 -19.08 -4.05 7.36
C LYS A 42 -20.42 -4.78 7.36
N PRO A 43 -21.23 -4.67 8.43
CA PRO A 43 -22.56 -5.26 8.48
C PRO A 43 -23.53 -4.52 7.54
N ASP A 44 -24.30 -5.27 6.75
CA ASP A 44 -25.33 -4.68 5.88
C ASP A 44 -26.44 -3.97 6.67
N LYS A 45 -26.72 -4.44 7.90
CA LYS A 45 -27.78 -3.93 8.78
C LYS A 45 -27.25 -3.03 9.90
N SER A 46 -26.03 -2.50 9.79
CA SER A 46 -25.37 -1.65 10.80
C SER A 46 -25.24 -2.27 12.21
N ILE A 47 -25.47 -3.58 12.37
CA ILE A 47 -25.37 -4.29 13.64
C ILE A 47 -24.49 -5.53 13.46
N LEU A 48 -23.57 -5.74 14.39
CA LEU A 48 -22.81 -6.99 14.52
C LEU A 48 -23.24 -7.75 15.79
N TYR A 49 -23.36 -9.06 15.67
CA TYR A 49 -23.72 -9.97 16.75
C TYR A 49 -22.47 -10.44 17.49
N LYS A 50 -22.39 -10.18 18.80
CA LYS A 50 -21.26 -10.63 19.63
C LYS A 50 -21.32 -12.13 19.93
N CYS A 51 -20.16 -12.76 20.04
CA CYS A 51 -20.05 -14.08 20.64
C CYS A 51 -20.52 -14.03 22.10
N SER A 52 -21.50 -14.85 22.48
CA SER A 52 -22.05 -14.85 23.84
C SER A 52 -21.07 -15.39 24.90
N LYS A 53 -20.00 -16.06 24.49
CA LYS A 53 -18.98 -16.60 25.41
C LYS A 53 -17.89 -15.57 25.71
N CYS A 54 -17.07 -15.23 24.70
CA CYS A 54 -15.93 -14.33 24.90
C CYS A 54 -16.28 -12.85 24.89
N GLU A 55 -17.48 -12.48 24.42
CA GLU A 55 -17.98 -11.11 24.24
C GLU A 55 -17.17 -10.19 23.31
N PHE A 56 -15.97 -10.59 22.90
CA PHE A 56 -15.08 -9.85 22.01
C PHE A 56 -15.45 -10.00 20.53
N ALA A 57 -15.41 -11.24 20.00
CA ALA A 57 -15.58 -11.48 18.57
C ALA A 57 -17.00 -11.14 18.11
N LYS A 58 -17.13 -10.47 16.96
CA LYS A 58 -18.42 -9.98 16.43
C LYS A 58 -18.64 -10.44 14.98
N TYR A 59 -19.89 -10.71 14.62
CA TYR A 59 -20.24 -11.34 13.34
C TYR A 59 -21.42 -10.66 12.66
N CYS A 60 -21.44 -10.62 11.32
CA CYS A 60 -22.58 -10.09 10.56
C CYS A 60 -23.87 -10.90 10.82
N ASN A 61 -23.74 -12.21 11.01
CA ASN A 61 -24.87 -13.13 11.13
C ASN A 61 -24.41 -14.48 11.74
N LYS A 62 -25.40 -15.34 12.02
CA LYS A 62 -25.19 -16.70 12.56
C LYS A 62 -24.28 -17.56 11.68
N GLU A 63 -24.31 -17.35 10.37
CA GLU A 63 -23.47 -18.12 9.43
C GLU A 63 -21.99 -17.75 9.56
N CYS A 64 -21.66 -16.45 9.60
CA CYS A 64 -20.29 -15.99 9.87
C CYS A 64 -19.77 -16.52 11.23
N GLN A 65 -20.61 -16.50 12.26
CA GLN A 65 -20.24 -17.05 13.58
C GLN A 65 -19.95 -18.55 13.51
N ARG A 66 -20.80 -19.33 12.82
CA ARG A 66 -20.62 -20.77 12.64
C ARG A 66 -19.34 -21.11 11.89
N LEU A 67 -19.06 -20.38 10.80
CA LEU A 67 -17.86 -20.57 9.99
C LEU A 67 -16.60 -20.18 10.77
N ALA A 68 -16.63 -19.07 11.51
CA ALA A 68 -15.53 -18.67 12.40
C ALA A 68 -15.25 -19.73 13.46
N TRP A 69 -16.30 -20.27 14.10
CA TRP A 69 -16.18 -21.32 15.10
C TRP A 69 -15.43 -22.54 14.55
N LYS A 70 -15.79 -22.99 13.34
CA LYS A 70 -15.12 -24.10 12.67
C LYS A 70 -13.68 -23.77 12.26
N LYS A 71 -13.42 -22.53 11.82
CA LYS A 71 -12.15 -22.14 11.18
C LYS A 71 -11.05 -21.77 12.18
N HIS A 72 -11.36 -21.03 13.24
CA HIS A 72 -10.35 -20.52 14.18
C HIS A 72 -10.91 -20.20 15.57
N HIS A 73 -12.14 -19.70 15.66
CA HIS A 73 -12.62 -19.07 16.88
C HIS A 73 -12.79 -20.05 18.04
N ARG A 74 -13.13 -21.33 17.77
CA ARG A 74 -13.29 -22.35 18.81
C ARG A 74 -12.05 -22.48 19.69
N MET A 75 -10.85 -22.41 19.10
CA MET A 75 -9.58 -22.62 19.81
C MET A 75 -9.18 -21.41 20.66
N GLU A 76 -9.50 -20.20 20.21
CA GLU A 76 -9.14 -18.95 20.92
C GLU A 76 -10.22 -18.46 21.89
N CYS A 77 -11.49 -18.89 21.72
CA CYS A 77 -12.62 -18.34 22.47
C CYS A 77 -12.42 -18.44 23.98
N GLN A 78 -11.94 -19.58 24.48
CA GLN A 78 -11.71 -19.77 25.91
C GLN A 78 -10.62 -18.83 26.46
N ARG A 79 -9.54 -18.60 25.70
CA ARG A 79 -8.48 -17.66 26.10
C ARG A 79 -8.98 -16.22 26.07
N LEU A 80 -9.80 -15.87 25.07
CA LEU A 80 -10.42 -14.55 24.97
C LEU A 80 -11.37 -14.26 26.15
N VAL A 81 -12.14 -15.25 26.64
CA VAL A 81 -12.98 -15.11 27.84
C VAL A 81 -12.16 -14.65 29.05
N MET A 82 -10.94 -15.17 29.21
CA MET A 82 -10.11 -14.91 30.38
C MET A 82 -9.48 -13.50 30.38
N VAL A 83 -9.39 -12.85 29.22
CA VAL A 83 -8.68 -11.57 29.08
C VAL A 83 -9.60 -10.41 28.70
N TYR A 84 -10.76 -10.63 28.09
CA TYR A 84 -11.68 -9.55 27.74
C TYR A 84 -12.26 -8.89 29.00
N PRO A 85 -12.33 -7.54 29.11
CA PRO A 85 -12.06 -6.53 28.06
C PRO A 85 -10.59 -6.10 27.90
N ASN A 86 -9.68 -6.54 28.77
CA ASN A 86 -8.26 -6.20 28.77
C ASN A 86 -7.45 -7.06 27.79
N LEU A 87 -7.80 -6.96 26.51
CA LEU A 87 -7.19 -7.75 25.44
C LEU A 87 -5.69 -7.46 25.26
N PRO A 88 -4.87 -8.46 24.93
CA PRO A 88 -3.51 -8.21 24.47
C PRO A 88 -3.52 -7.56 23.08
N LEU A 89 -2.33 -7.17 22.60
CA LEU A 89 -2.15 -6.59 21.27
C LEU A 89 -2.70 -7.52 20.17
N THR A 90 -3.22 -6.94 19.08
CA THR A 90 -3.68 -7.69 17.89
C THR A 90 -2.63 -8.71 17.42
N GLU A 91 -1.35 -8.34 17.46
CA GLU A 91 -0.22 -9.19 17.08
C GLU A 91 -0.14 -10.47 17.93
N VAL A 92 -0.37 -10.38 19.24
CA VAL A 92 -0.40 -11.55 20.14
C VAL A 92 -1.58 -12.45 19.78
N LEU A 93 -2.76 -11.89 19.53
CA LEU A 93 -3.92 -12.69 19.12
C LEU A 93 -3.67 -13.39 17.77
N PHE A 94 -3.04 -12.69 16.84
CA PHE A 94 -2.71 -13.21 15.52
C PHE A 94 -1.68 -14.35 15.58
N LEU A 95 -0.55 -14.13 16.27
CA LEU A 95 0.47 -15.15 16.48
C LEU A 95 -0.11 -16.37 17.20
N SER A 96 -0.99 -16.17 18.17
CA SER A 96 -1.61 -17.27 18.90
C SER A 96 -2.47 -18.15 18.00
N ARG A 97 -3.19 -17.54 17.05
CA ARG A 97 -3.96 -18.24 16.00
C ARG A 97 -3.05 -19.00 15.03
N ILE A 98 -1.85 -18.48 14.74
CA ILE A 98 -0.84 -19.17 13.92
C ILE A 98 -0.25 -20.38 14.66
N ILE A 99 0.13 -20.21 15.94
CA ILE A 99 0.63 -21.31 16.79
C ILE A 99 -0.38 -22.47 16.80
N ASP A 100 -1.65 -22.17 17.03
CA ASP A 100 -2.73 -23.15 17.02
C ASP A 100 -2.78 -23.98 15.72
N LYS A 101 -2.58 -23.34 14.57
CA LYS A 101 -2.56 -24.01 13.28
C LYS A 101 -1.30 -24.83 13.05
N VAL A 102 -0.13 -24.27 13.39
CA VAL A 102 1.17 -24.95 13.26
C VAL A 102 1.18 -26.22 14.11
N LEU A 103 0.80 -26.12 15.39
CA LEU A 103 0.71 -27.28 16.29
C LEU A 103 -0.29 -28.32 15.79
N PHE A 104 -1.43 -27.89 15.25
CA PHE A 104 -2.40 -28.82 14.68
C PHE A 104 -1.81 -29.59 13.49
N ILE A 105 -1.13 -28.91 12.56
CA ILE A 105 -0.49 -29.52 11.39
C ILE A 105 0.61 -30.50 11.82
N GLU A 106 1.45 -30.15 12.79
CA GLU A 106 2.50 -31.05 13.28
C GLU A 106 1.94 -32.33 13.91
N GLN A 107 0.86 -32.21 14.68
CA GLN A 107 0.26 -33.34 15.38
C GLN A 107 -0.61 -34.22 14.48
N ASN A 108 -1.26 -33.63 13.47
CA ASN A 108 -2.32 -34.29 12.70
C ASN A 108 -2.05 -34.38 11.20
N GLY A 109 -1.00 -33.74 10.70
CA GLY A 109 -0.85 -33.39 9.30
C GLY A 109 -1.83 -32.29 8.86
N ASP A 110 -1.68 -31.81 7.63
CA ASP A 110 -2.55 -30.77 7.06
C ASP A 110 -3.92 -31.30 6.58
N LYS A 111 -4.72 -31.83 7.53
CA LYS A 111 -6.05 -32.41 7.25
C LYS A 111 -7.02 -31.40 6.62
N TYR A 112 -6.82 -30.11 6.86
CA TYR A 112 -7.70 -29.05 6.40
C TYR A 112 -7.20 -28.35 5.13
N LYS A 113 -6.07 -28.78 4.55
CA LYS A 113 -5.46 -28.16 3.37
C LYS A 113 -5.22 -26.66 3.55
N TRP A 114 -4.70 -26.29 4.72
CA TRP A 114 -4.28 -24.93 5.04
C TRP A 114 -2.97 -24.55 4.36
N GLU A 115 -2.07 -25.52 4.17
CA GLU A 115 -0.90 -25.35 3.33
C GLU A 115 -1.34 -25.53 1.88
N LYS A 116 -1.15 -24.48 1.06
CA LYS A 116 -1.61 -24.43 -0.33
C LYS A 116 -0.42 -24.67 -1.26
N ASP A 117 -0.06 -23.70 -2.07
CA ASP A 117 1.10 -23.80 -2.97
C ASP A 117 2.43 -23.87 -2.20
N ARG A 118 2.51 -23.19 -1.05
CA ARG A 118 3.67 -23.22 -0.14
C ARG A 118 3.31 -23.85 1.19
N LYS A 119 4.32 -24.44 1.82
CA LYS A 119 4.24 -25.00 3.18
C LYS A 119 4.71 -23.98 4.20
N TRP A 120 4.16 -24.03 5.41
CA TRP A 120 4.59 -23.22 6.55
C TRP A 120 6.11 -23.28 6.77
N ASN A 121 6.67 -24.49 6.73
CA ASN A 121 8.11 -24.70 6.97
C ASN A 121 9.00 -24.06 5.89
N SER A 122 8.47 -23.72 4.72
CA SER A 122 9.21 -23.07 3.62
C SER A 122 9.25 -21.54 3.71
N LEU A 123 8.51 -20.94 4.65
CA LEU A 123 8.55 -19.50 4.85
C LEU A 123 9.91 -19.06 5.37
N ILE A 124 10.43 -17.97 4.82
CA ILE A 124 11.65 -17.32 5.29
C ILE A 124 11.31 -16.50 6.53
N GLY A 125 12.03 -16.73 7.64
CA GLY A 125 11.85 -16.00 8.90
C GLY A 125 12.85 -14.87 9.11
N HIS A 126 14.03 -14.92 8.48
CA HIS A 126 15.15 -13.99 8.76
C HIS A 126 15.52 -13.99 10.25
N GLU A 127 15.56 -15.18 10.86
CA GLU A 127 15.82 -15.39 12.29
C GLU A 127 17.14 -14.75 12.72
N ASP A 128 18.24 -14.98 12.00
CA ASP A 128 19.54 -14.39 12.33
C ASP A 128 19.55 -12.86 12.20
N ASP A 129 18.92 -12.32 11.16
CA ASP A 129 18.83 -10.86 10.95
C ASP A 129 18.00 -10.18 12.04
N ILE A 130 16.89 -10.80 12.45
CA ILE A 130 16.05 -10.30 13.55
C ILE A 130 16.77 -10.43 14.89
N ARG A 131 17.57 -11.48 15.10
CA ARG A 131 18.34 -11.68 16.32
C ARG A 131 19.40 -10.60 16.52
N ASN A 132 20.01 -10.16 15.41
CA ASN A 132 21.03 -9.12 15.41
C ASN A 132 20.45 -7.69 15.35
N ASP A 133 19.15 -7.53 15.10
CA ASP A 133 18.44 -6.24 15.17
C ASP A 133 17.94 -6.00 16.60
N GLU A 134 18.66 -5.16 17.36
CA GLU A 134 18.36 -4.89 18.77
C GLU A 134 16.91 -4.45 19.02
N LEU A 135 16.37 -3.57 18.16
CA LEU A 135 15.01 -3.04 18.32
C LEU A 135 13.96 -4.13 18.08
N LYS A 136 14.15 -4.95 17.05
CA LYS A 136 13.22 -6.05 16.75
C LYS A 136 13.32 -7.19 17.75
N TYR A 137 14.52 -7.50 18.24
CA TYR A 137 14.69 -8.52 19.26
C TYR A 137 14.08 -8.10 20.60
N VAL A 138 14.23 -6.84 20.99
CA VAL A 138 13.52 -6.28 22.17
C VAL A 138 12.01 -6.31 21.98
N HIS A 139 11.50 -6.06 20.77
CA HIS A 139 10.07 -6.23 20.47
C HIS A 139 9.62 -7.68 20.62
N PHE A 140 10.40 -8.64 20.09
CA PHE A 140 10.14 -10.07 20.27
C PHE A 140 10.02 -10.46 21.75
N GLU A 141 10.95 -10.06 22.61
CA GLU A 141 10.92 -10.38 24.04
C GLU A 141 9.63 -9.87 24.70
N LYS A 142 9.21 -8.63 24.40
CA LYS A 142 7.95 -8.06 24.90
C LYS A 142 6.72 -8.83 24.40
N ILE A 143 6.74 -9.28 23.15
CA ILE A 143 5.65 -10.08 22.57
C ILE A 143 5.63 -11.49 23.19
N TYR A 144 6.78 -12.10 23.44
CA TYR A 144 6.90 -13.40 24.12
C TYR A 144 6.32 -13.35 25.53
N GLU A 145 6.67 -12.35 26.34
CA GLU A 145 6.11 -12.17 27.70
C GLU A 145 4.58 -12.07 27.67
N LYS A 146 4.03 -11.25 26.78
CA LYS A 146 2.57 -11.11 26.59
C LYS A 146 1.92 -12.41 26.11
N MET A 147 2.60 -13.14 25.23
CA MET A 147 2.12 -14.42 24.73
C MET A 147 2.10 -15.49 25.83
N ALA A 148 3.14 -15.56 26.66
CA ALA A 148 3.22 -16.48 27.79
C ALA A 148 2.08 -16.23 28.79
N ILE A 149 1.76 -14.97 29.08
CA ILE A 149 0.58 -14.61 29.92
C ILE A 149 -0.73 -15.03 29.24
N PHE A 150 -0.86 -14.83 27.93
CA PHE A 150 -2.09 -15.13 27.19
C PHE A 150 -2.36 -16.63 27.02
N ARG A 151 -1.32 -17.42 26.73
CA ARG A 151 -1.44 -18.88 26.51
C ARG A 151 -1.26 -19.72 27.78
N LYS A 152 -0.60 -19.19 28.81
CA LYS A 152 -0.33 -19.89 30.09
C LYS A 152 0.28 -21.28 29.83
N ASP A 153 -0.36 -22.33 30.32
CA ASP A 153 0.10 -23.72 30.20
C ASP A 153 0.10 -24.23 28.74
N GLU A 154 -0.61 -23.54 27.82
CA GLU A 154 -0.58 -23.84 26.37
C GLU A 154 0.56 -23.13 25.63
N MET A 155 1.48 -22.50 26.35
CA MET A 155 2.63 -21.82 25.74
C MET A 155 3.63 -22.84 25.20
N ILE A 156 4.25 -22.51 24.06
CA ILE A 156 5.27 -23.32 23.40
C ILE A 156 6.67 -22.88 23.83
N GLU A 157 7.66 -23.73 23.59
CA GLU A 157 9.09 -23.41 23.79
C GLU A 157 9.48 -22.09 23.12
N LYS A 158 10.30 -21.29 23.82
CA LYS A 158 10.65 -19.92 23.40
C LYS A 158 11.29 -19.86 22.01
N GLU A 159 12.19 -20.78 21.69
CA GLU A 159 12.87 -20.82 20.39
C GLU A 159 11.90 -21.17 19.25
N LYS A 160 10.94 -22.07 19.51
CA LYS A 160 9.87 -22.36 18.54
C LYS A 160 8.95 -21.16 18.35
N PHE A 161 8.63 -20.45 19.43
CA PHE A 161 7.88 -19.21 19.33
C PHE A 161 8.64 -18.15 18.53
N TYR A 162 9.97 -18.06 18.72
CA TYR A 162 10.83 -17.15 17.97
C TYR A 162 10.79 -17.41 16.47
N GLU A 163 10.88 -18.68 16.04
CA GLU A 163 10.74 -19.07 14.62
C GLU A 163 9.38 -18.62 14.05
N ILE A 164 8.28 -18.88 14.78
CA ILE A 164 6.93 -18.48 14.36
C ILE A 164 6.81 -16.95 14.29
N PHE A 165 7.36 -16.24 15.28
CA PHE A 165 7.38 -14.79 15.31
C PHE A 165 8.11 -14.20 14.10
N CYS A 166 9.30 -14.72 13.79
CA CYS A 166 10.11 -14.29 12.65
C CYS A 166 9.38 -14.52 11.32
N LYS A 167 8.90 -15.74 11.07
CA LYS A 167 8.12 -16.07 9.86
C LYS A 167 6.87 -15.21 9.73
N THR A 168 6.16 -14.96 10.83
CA THR A 168 4.96 -14.11 10.81
C THR A 168 5.30 -12.65 10.50
N THR A 169 6.39 -12.13 11.07
CA THR A 169 6.85 -10.75 10.87
C THR A 169 7.21 -10.47 9.41
N ILE A 170 7.88 -11.43 8.76
CA ILE A 170 8.32 -11.30 7.37
C ILE A 170 7.17 -11.51 6.36
N ASN A 171 6.26 -12.44 6.63
CA ASN A 171 5.30 -12.94 5.64
C ASN A 171 3.85 -12.44 5.83
N SER A 172 3.57 -11.67 6.89
CA SER A 172 2.24 -11.11 7.10
C SER A 172 2.02 -9.77 6.37
N HIS A 173 0.78 -9.50 6.00
CA HIS A 173 0.36 -8.26 5.36
C HIS A 173 -0.91 -7.70 6.00
N ALA A 174 -1.03 -6.37 5.94
CA ALA A 174 -2.21 -5.66 6.41
C ALA A 174 -3.33 -5.76 5.36
N ILE A 175 -4.54 -6.03 5.84
CA ILE A 175 -5.78 -6.07 5.07
C ILE A 175 -6.40 -4.69 5.12
N HIS A 176 -6.69 -4.12 3.96
CA HIS A 176 -7.28 -2.79 3.83
C HIS A 176 -8.65 -2.84 3.17
N THR A 177 -9.51 -1.87 3.49
CA THR A 177 -10.72 -1.59 2.70
C THR A 177 -10.32 -0.95 1.36
N ASN A 178 -11.29 -0.83 0.45
CA ASN A 178 -11.13 -0.06 -0.78
C ASN A 178 -10.80 1.42 -0.53
N ALA A 179 -11.17 1.97 0.63
CA ALA A 179 -10.85 3.33 1.03
C ALA A 179 -9.44 3.47 1.63
N GLY A 180 -8.71 2.36 1.81
CA GLY A 180 -7.37 2.34 2.40
C GLY A 180 -7.34 2.22 3.92
N ASP A 181 -8.48 1.99 4.58
CA ASP A 181 -8.51 1.76 6.02
C ASP A 181 -7.94 0.37 6.34
N GLU A 182 -6.94 0.30 7.22
CA GLU A 182 -6.45 -0.99 7.73
C GLU A 182 -7.47 -1.61 8.68
N ILE A 183 -7.88 -2.85 8.41
CA ILE A 183 -8.94 -3.57 9.14
C ILE A 183 -8.49 -4.91 9.71
N GLY A 184 -7.35 -5.43 9.26
CA GLY A 184 -6.91 -6.75 9.69
C GLY A 184 -5.48 -7.07 9.29
N LEU A 185 -5.02 -8.23 9.73
CA LEU A 185 -3.76 -8.83 9.31
C LEU A 185 -4.07 -10.18 8.66
N ALA A 186 -3.26 -10.57 7.68
CA ALA A 186 -3.29 -11.90 7.07
C ALA A 186 -1.88 -12.42 6.85
N LEU A 187 -1.76 -13.75 6.88
CA LEU A 187 -0.61 -14.51 6.44
C LEU A 187 -1.13 -15.52 5.43
N ASP A 188 -0.55 -15.51 4.25
CA ASP A 188 -0.95 -16.38 3.14
C ASP A 188 0.19 -17.31 2.74
N LEU A 189 -0.16 -18.56 2.48
CA LEU A 189 0.74 -19.60 1.97
C LEU A 189 0.50 -19.89 0.48
N GLU A 190 -0.48 -19.25 -0.15
CA GLU A 190 -0.68 -19.34 -1.59
C GLU A 190 0.39 -18.58 -2.37
N THR A 191 0.90 -19.19 -3.44
CA THR A 191 1.68 -18.52 -4.49
C THR A 191 1.78 -19.43 -5.71
N ASN A 192 1.07 -19.05 -6.80
CA ASN A 192 1.62 -18.97 -8.16
C ASN A 192 0.58 -18.33 -9.09
N ALA A 193 0.69 -17.03 -9.44
CA ALA A 193 -0.22 -16.33 -10.36
C ALA A 193 -0.07 -16.76 -11.85
N SER A 194 0.21 -18.05 -12.06
CA SER A 194 0.47 -18.85 -13.27
C SER A 194 1.70 -18.53 -14.12
N ASP A 195 2.59 -17.70 -13.57
CA ASP A 195 4.04 -17.68 -13.83
C ASP A 195 4.56 -17.08 -15.15
N ILE A 196 5.21 -15.90 -15.12
CA ILE A 196 6.18 -15.52 -16.18
C ILE A 196 7.64 -15.54 -15.67
N HIS A 197 7.87 -16.32 -14.61
CA HIS A 197 9.08 -16.74 -13.90
C HIS A 197 9.64 -15.88 -12.74
N LYS A 198 8.90 -15.28 -11.79
CA LYS A 198 7.68 -15.69 -11.09
C LYS A 198 7.10 -14.45 -10.40
N ALA A 199 5.80 -14.24 -10.60
CA ALA A 199 5.02 -13.07 -10.22
C ALA A 199 5.53 -12.25 -9.02
N PHE A 200 5.80 -10.97 -9.26
CA PHE A 200 6.24 -10.00 -8.26
C PHE A 200 5.10 -9.07 -7.88
N ILE A 201 5.03 -8.72 -6.59
CA ILE A 201 4.20 -7.64 -6.08
C ILE A 201 5.09 -6.59 -5.41
N SER A 202 4.62 -5.36 -5.28
CA SER A 202 5.31 -4.38 -4.45
C SER A 202 4.91 -4.55 -2.99
N TYR A 203 5.90 -4.64 -2.10
CA TYR A 203 5.68 -4.68 -0.64
C TYR A 203 5.53 -3.28 -0.03
N ILE A 204 5.87 -2.26 -0.80
CA ILE A 204 5.96 -0.87 -0.35
C ILE A 204 5.24 0.06 -1.32
N ASP A 205 5.02 1.30 -0.89
CA ASP A 205 4.67 2.38 -1.80
C ASP A 205 5.83 2.63 -2.78
N ILE A 206 5.53 2.62 -4.07
CA ILE A 206 6.50 2.84 -5.15
C ILE A 206 6.51 4.29 -5.64
N GLY A 207 5.61 5.14 -5.14
CA GLY A 207 5.58 6.59 -5.40
C GLY A 207 6.69 7.37 -4.69
N CYS A 208 7.90 6.82 -4.60
CA CYS A 208 9.06 7.39 -3.89
C CYS A 208 10.37 7.10 -4.64
N SER A 209 11.47 7.71 -4.18
CA SER A 209 12.81 7.59 -4.78
C SER A 209 13.44 6.20 -4.57
N ARG A 210 14.47 5.87 -5.35
CA ARG A 210 15.24 4.63 -5.21
C ARG A 210 15.77 4.44 -3.80
N TYR A 211 16.38 5.48 -3.23
CA TYR A 211 16.91 5.48 -1.87
C TYR A 211 15.84 5.05 -0.86
N GLN A 212 14.65 5.67 -0.90
CA GLN A 212 13.57 5.35 0.04
C GLN A 212 13.08 3.90 -0.14
N ARG A 213 12.97 3.42 -1.39
CA ARG A 213 12.59 2.03 -1.66
C ARG A 213 13.59 1.04 -1.07
N GLN A 214 14.88 1.22 -1.36
CA GLN A 214 15.95 0.35 -0.85
C GLN A 214 16.00 0.38 0.67
N LYS A 215 15.94 1.56 1.27
CA LYS A 215 15.95 1.74 2.73
C LYS A 215 14.83 0.97 3.41
N VAL A 216 13.59 1.09 2.93
CA VAL A 216 12.43 0.41 3.54
C VAL A 216 12.50 -1.11 3.33
N LEU A 217 12.90 -1.55 2.13
CA LEU A 217 13.02 -2.98 1.83
C LEU A 217 14.11 -3.64 2.68
N LYS A 218 15.28 -3.03 2.78
CA LYS A 218 16.39 -3.52 3.61
C LYS A 218 16.03 -3.52 5.10
N LEU A 219 15.40 -2.47 5.59
CA LEU A 219 15.03 -2.35 7.00
C LEU A 219 14.01 -3.42 7.43
N LYS A 220 13.02 -3.73 6.59
CA LYS A 220 11.92 -4.63 6.97
C LYS A 220 12.10 -6.07 6.48
N TRP A 221 12.66 -6.26 5.28
CA TRP A 221 12.80 -7.55 4.61
C TRP A 221 14.26 -7.95 4.31
N TYR A 222 15.25 -7.18 4.76
CA TYR A 222 16.66 -7.57 4.76
C TYR A 222 17.25 -7.90 3.38
N PHE A 223 16.78 -7.25 2.31
CA PHE A 223 17.36 -7.43 0.98
C PHE A 223 17.52 -6.11 0.23
N ASP A 224 18.48 -6.08 -0.69
CA ASP A 224 18.69 -5.00 -1.65
C ASP A 224 17.98 -5.36 -2.96
N CYS A 225 17.02 -4.53 -3.38
CA CYS A 225 16.18 -4.80 -4.55
C CYS A 225 16.93 -4.57 -5.86
N GLN A 226 16.86 -5.55 -6.78
CA GLN A 226 17.53 -5.52 -8.08
C GLN A 226 16.53 -5.49 -9.25
N CYS A 227 15.33 -4.95 -9.05
CA CYS A 227 14.34 -4.84 -10.12
C CYS A 227 14.77 -3.80 -11.18
N ASP A 228 14.20 -3.90 -12.38
CA ASP A 228 14.52 -3.03 -13.52
C ASP A 228 14.53 -1.54 -13.16
N ARG A 229 13.55 -1.09 -12.37
CA ARG A 229 13.47 0.31 -11.94
C ARG A 229 14.57 0.70 -10.94
N CYS A 230 14.95 -0.20 -10.03
CA CYS A 230 16.09 0.07 -9.14
C CYS A 230 17.42 0.08 -9.88
N MET A 231 17.50 -0.54 -11.06
CA MET A 231 18.70 -0.56 -11.91
C MET A 231 18.72 0.54 -12.98
N ASP A 232 17.58 1.17 -13.28
CA ASP A 232 17.48 2.19 -14.33
C ASP A 232 17.90 3.59 -13.82
N PRO A 233 19.05 4.15 -14.25
CA PRO A 233 19.54 5.46 -13.82
C PRO A 233 18.58 6.62 -14.15
N SER A 234 17.60 6.41 -15.04
CA SER A 234 16.59 7.44 -15.31
C SER A 234 15.69 7.74 -14.10
N ASP A 235 15.58 6.82 -13.13
CA ASP A 235 14.81 7.01 -11.88
C ASP A 235 15.39 8.16 -11.03
N ASP A 236 16.67 8.51 -11.20
CA ASP A 236 17.36 9.57 -10.44
C ASP A 236 16.81 10.98 -10.77
N ILE A 237 16.01 11.13 -11.84
CA ILE A 237 15.26 12.36 -12.10
C ILE A 237 14.30 12.71 -10.95
N LEU A 238 13.82 11.71 -10.22
CA LEU A 238 12.88 11.87 -9.11
C LEU A 238 13.48 12.59 -7.90
N THR A 239 14.80 12.73 -7.86
CA THR A 239 15.54 13.41 -6.78
C THR A 239 16.24 14.67 -7.28
N SER A 240 15.93 15.10 -8.50
CA SER A 240 16.53 16.28 -9.12
C SER A 240 16.26 17.59 -8.37
N ILE A 241 17.23 18.50 -8.46
CA ILE A 241 17.19 19.84 -7.88
C ILE A 241 17.14 20.90 -8.99
N ARG A 242 16.74 22.12 -8.61
CA ARG A 242 16.72 23.26 -9.53
C ARG A 242 18.14 23.73 -9.82
N CYS A 243 18.33 24.27 -11.01
CA CYS A 243 19.52 25.05 -11.30
C CYS A 243 19.55 26.33 -10.46
N MET A 244 20.73 26.73 -9.99
CA MET A 244 20.95 28.01 -9.31
C MET A 244 20.59 29.24 -10.16
N ASN A 245 20.58 29.10 -11.48
CA ASN A 245 20.03 30.12 -12.36
C ASN A 245 18.49 29.98 -12.35
N GLU A 246 17.79 30.93 -11.72
CA GLU A 246 16.33 30.92 -11.58
C GLU A 246 15.57 30.92 -12.91
N GLN A 247 16.18 31.43 -13.98
CA GLN A 247 15.61 31.43 -15.33
C GLN A 247 15.86 30.11 -16.08
N CYS A 248 16.61 29.19 -15.49
CA CYS A 248 16.92 27.89 -16.04
C CYS A 248 16.01 26.81 -15.42
N ASP A 249 15.26 26.13 -16.26
CA ASP A 249 14.38 25.00 -15.94
C ASP A 249 15.08 23.63 -16.03
N GLU A 250 16.41 23.62 -16.17
CA GLU A 250 17.16 22.37 -16.26
C GLU A 250 17.21 21.67 -14.92
N ALA A 251 16.90 20.36 -14.93
CA ALA A 251 16.94 19.51 -13.76
C ALA A 251 18.39 19.04 -13.53
N LEU A 252 18.93 19.31 -12.35
CA LEU A 252 20.24 18.78 -11.95
C LEU A 252 20.02 17.46 -11.21
N ILE A 253 20.61 16.38 -11.72
CA ILE A 253 20.42 15.03 -11.19
C ILE A 253 21.34 14.82 -9.98
N ILE A 254 20.76 14.45 -8.85
CA ILE A 254 21.44 14.04 -7.61
C ILE A 254 20.64 12.89 -6.98
N THR A 255 21.24 12.14 -6.05
CA THR A 255 20.49 11.23 -5.17
C THR A 255 20.66 11.65 -3.70
N GLU A 256 19.80 11.16 -2.81
CA GLU A 256 19.87 11.50 -1.38
C GLU A 256 21.16 11.00 -0.70
N ASP A 257 21.79 9.99 -1.28
CA ASP A 257 22.92 9.22 -0.73
C ASP A 257 24.23 9.35 -1.52
N SER A 258 24.24 10.10 -2.63
CA SER A 258 25.47 10.38 -3.38
C SER A 258 26.39 11.36 -2.65
N GLU A 259 27.70 11.23 -2.82
CA GLU A 259 28.66 12.23 -2.37
C GLU A 259 28.33 13.61 -2.98
N PRO A 260 28.19 14.68 -2.19
CA PRO A 260 27.94 16.02 -2.71
C PRO A 260 29.11 16.49 -3.56
N VAL A 261 28.83 16.97 -4.77
CA VAL A 261 29.85 17.51 -5.69
C VAL A 261 29.31 18.75 -6.39
N ASN A 262 30.22 19.57 -6.93
CA ASN A 262 29.85 20.69 -7.78
C ASN A 262 29.24 20.17 -9.11
N ILE A 263 28.10 20.73 -9.51
CA ILE A 263 27.38 20.33 -10.73
C ILE A 263 27.32 21.51 -11.70
N ILE A 264 27.82 21.28 -12.92
CA ILE A 264 27.72 22.26 -14.01
C ILE A 264 26.41 22.00 -14.78
N CYS A 265 25.51 22.99 -14.79
CA CYS A 265 24.26 22.88 -15.52
C CYS A 265 24.52 22.70 -17.02
N ARG A 266 23.96 21.63 -17.62
CA ARG A 266 24.16 21.35 -19.05
C ARG A 266 23.61 22.45 -19.97
N LYS A 267 22.53 23.12 -19.56
CA LYS A 267 21.80 24.14 -20.32
C LYS A 267 22.44 25.53 -20.20
N CYS A 268 22.59 26.07 -18.99
CA CYS A 268 23.06 27.44 -18.78
C CYS A 268 24.50 27.56 -18.28
N LYS A 269 25.20 26.43 -18.05
CA LYS A 269 26.59 26.37 -17.54
C LYS A 269 26.81 26.94 -16.14
N GLN A 270 25.76 27.40 -15.47
CA GLN A 270 25.81 27.80 -14.06
C GLN A 270 26.26 26.62 -13.20
N ILE A 271 27.17 26.91 -12.26
CA ILE A 271 27.65 25.93 -11.28
C ILE A 271 26.73 25.98 -10.07
N THR A 272 26.29 24.80 -9.63
CA THR A 272 25.67 24.57 -8.32
C THR A 272 26.71 23.90 -7.45
N ASP A 273 27.07 24.54 -6.34
CA ASP A 273 28.13 24.07 -5.46
C ASP A 273 27.70 22.88 -4.58
N GLU A 274 28.69 22.18 -4.04
CA GLU A 274 28.51 21.01 -3.17
C GLU A 274 27.69 21.31 -1.91
N ASP A 275 27.81 22.51 -1.31
CA ASP A 275 27.05 22.90 -0.12
C ASP A 275 25.56 23.03 -0.46
N HIS A 276 25.24 23.59 -1.62
CA HIS A 276 23.87 23.65 -2.12
C HIS A 276 23.29 22.25 -2.38
N VAL A 277 24.08 21.36 -2.99
CA VAL A 277 23.69 19.95 -3.20
C VAL A 277 23.40 19.27 -1.87
N LYS A 278 24.31 19.40 -0.90
CA LYS A 278 24.16 18.83 0.44
C LYS A 278 22.93 19.36 1.17
N LYS A 279 22.65 20.66 1.06
CA LYS A 279 21.43 21.27 1.62
C LYS A 279 20.17 20.66 1.01
N CYS A 280 20.14 20.45 -0.31
CA CYS A 280 19.00 19.82 -0.99
C CYS A 280 18.80 18.37 -0.56
N GLN A 281 19.88 17.59 -0.40
CA GLN A 281 19.82 16.22 0.10
C GLN A 281 19.25 16.18 1.53
N GLN A 282 19.75 17.04 2.42
CA GLN A 282 19.23 17.16 3.79
C GLN A 282 17.75 17.56 3.81
N LEU A 283 17.33 18.48 2.94
CA LEU A 283 15.93 18.85 2.81
C LEU A 283 15.08 17.63 2.44
N MET A 284 15.47 16.85 1.43
CA MET A 284 14.75 15.62 1.03
C MET A 284 14.67 14.60 2.17
N LEU A 285 15.77 14.36 2.89
CA LEU A 285 15.82 13.42 4.02
C LEU A 285 14.94 13.83 5.21
N ASN A 286 14.74 15.14 5.39
CA ASN A 286 13.92 15.70 6.47
C ASN A 286 12.44 15.85 6.11
N LEU A 287 12.07 15.72 4.83
CA LEU A 287 10.68 15.81 4.41
C LEU A 287 9.87 14.56 4.84
N PRO A 288 8.58 14.72 5.20
CA PRO A 288 7.76 13.59 5.63
C PRO A 288 7.63 12.55 4.52
N VAL A 289 7.90 11.29 4.87
CA VAL A 289 7.69 10.16 3.95
C VAL A 289 6.20 9.83 3.82
N ARG A 290 5.36 10.16 4.82
CA ARG A 290 3.91 9.97 4.80
C ARG A 290 3.21 11.22 5.31
N PHE A 291 2.03 11.50 4.75
CA PHE A 291 1.14 12.56 5.19
C PHE A 291 -0.11 11.92 5.78
N SER A 292 -0.52 12.35 6.98
CA SER A 292 -1.76 11.89 7.62
C SER A 292 -2.92 12.80 7.25
N ILE A 293 -4.15 12.28 7.34
CA ILE A 293 -5.39 13.08 7.18
C ILE A 293 -5.43 14.23 8.22
N GLU A 294 -4.81 14.03 9.37
CA GLU A 294 -4.71 15.01 10.46
C GLU A 294 -3.67 16.11 10.18
N SER A 295 -2.90 15.99 9.09
CA SER A 295 -1.90 16.99 8.72
C SER A 295 -2.59 18.27 8.27
N LYS A 296 -2.32 19.38 8.96
CA LYS A 296 -2.87 20.71 8.61
C LYS A 296 -2.37 21.14 7.23
N ALA A 297 -3.28 21.60 6.36
CA ALA A 297 -2.96 22.07 5.02
C ALA A 297 -1.87 23.14 4.99
N GLU A 298 -1.91 24.09 5.94
CA GLU A 298 -0.91 25.16 6.11
C GLU A 298 0.52 24.62 6.23
N ASN A 299 0.71 23.59 7.06
CA ASN A 299 2.03 22.97 7.28
C ASN A 299 2.54 22.27 6.00
N ILE A 300 1.65 21.61 5.26
CA ILE A 300 1.99 20.99 3.97
C ILE A 300 2.39 22.06 2.97
N GLN A 301 1.64 23.17 2.91
CA GLN A 301 1.91 24.29 2.02
C GLN A 301 3.25 24.98 2.33
N GLU A 302 3.58 25.19 3.61
CA GLU A 302 4.88 25.73 4.02
C GLU A 302 6.04 24.86 3.55
N LYS A 303 5.94 23.54 3.77
CA LYS A 303 6.94 22.58 3.29
C LYS A 303 7.04 22.55 1.77
N LEU A 304 5.91 22.64 1.07
CA LEU A 304 5.87 22.69 -0.39
C LEU A 304 6.56 23.94 -0.92
N ASN A 305 6.29 25.10 -0.33
CA ASN A 305 6.90 26.37 -0.70
C ASN A 305 8.42 26.33 -0.49
N GLU A 306 8.89 25.78 0.64
CA GLU A 306 10.31 25.62 0.90
C GLU A 306 10.95 24.64 -0.09
N ALA A 307 10.33 23.48 -0.32
CA ALA A 307 10.80 22.48 -1.27
C ALA A 307 10.94 23.05 -2.69
N MET A 308 9.96 23.82 -3.16
CA MET A 308 9.95 24.40 -4.51
C MET A 308 11.02 25.47 -4.76
N LYS A 309 11.65 26.01 -3.70
CA LYS A 309 12.82 26.91 -3.85
C LYS A 309 14.05 26.16 -4.37
N TYR A 310 14.23 24.91 -3.94
CA TYR A 310 15.46 24.15 -4.19
C TYR A 310 15.25 22.93 -5.10
N LEU A 311 14.12 22.24 -4.96
CA LEU A 311 13.85 20.97 -5.63
C LEU A 311 13.14 21.21 -6.97
N HIS A 312 13.54 20.45 -7.98
CA HIS A 312 12.96 20.58 -9.32
C HIS A 312 11.49 20.12 -9.33
N SER A 313 10.70 20.59 -10.31
CA SER A 313 9.27 20.25 -10.41
C SER A 313 8.99 18.75 -10.61
N LYS A 314 9.97 18.00 -11.12
CA LYS A 314 9.97 16.53 -11.29
C LYS A 314 10.36 15.76 -10.02
N ASN A 315 10.80 16.46 -8.98
CA ASN A 315 11.21 15.84 -7.75
C ASN A 315 10.00 15.17 -7.06
N VAL A 316 10.16 13.92 -6.62
CA VAL A 316 9.08 13.11 -6.05
C VAL A 316 8.59 13.68 -4.71
N TYR A 317 9.46 14.31 -3.92
CA TYR A 317 9.07 14.94 -2.66
C TYR A 317 8.14 16.13 -2.89
N VAL A 318 8.43 16.96 -3.90
CA VAL A 318 7.53 18.05 -4.35
C VAL A 318 6.18 17.50 -4.81
N THR A 319 6.21 16.41 -5.59
CA THR A 319 5.01 15.75 -6.08
C THR A 319 4.13 15.22 -4.96
N ARG A 320 4.73 14.59 -3.95
CA ARG A 320 4.02 14.05 -2.78
C ARG A 320 3.40 15.17 -1.94
N LEU A 321 4.11 16.28 -1.75
CA LEU A 321 3.58 17.46 -1.06
C LEU A 321 2.38 18.06 -1.80
N LYS A 322 2.46 18.20 -3.14
CA LYS A 322 1.32 18.64 -3.97
C LYS A 322 0.12 17.69 -3.84
N ALA A 323 0.36 16.38 -3.95
CA ALA A 323 -0.71 15.37 -3.85
C ALA A 323 -1.36 15.36 -2.45
N ALA A 324 -0.56 15.44 -1.38
CA ALA A 324 -1.07 15.52 -0.01
C ALA A 324 -1.90 16.77 0.22
N LEU A 325 -1.44 17.91 -0.30
CA LEU A 325 -2.16 19.17 -0.20
C LEU A 325 -3.50 19.11 -0.95
N LEU A 326 -3.53 18.58 -2.18
CA LEU A 326 -4.77 18.34 -2.93
C LEU A 326 -5.75 17.46 -2.16
N TYR A 327 -5.25 16.40 -1.53
CA TYR A 327 -6.06 15.48 -0.75
C TYR A 327 -6.70 16.16 0.48
N VAL A 328 -5.95 17.00 1.21
CA VAL A 328 -6.43 17.66 2.43
C VAL A 328 -7.39 18.83 2.11
N THR A 329 -7.13 19.57 1.03
CA THR A 329 -7.88 20.79 0.73
C THR A 329 -9.09 20.56 -0.17
N GLY A 330 -9.12 19.49 -0.97
CA GLY A 330 -10.22 19.15 -1.88
C GLY A 330 -10.42 20.12 -3.05
N THR A 331 -9.89 21.35 -2.96
CA THR A 331 -10.00 22.45 -3.93
C THR A 331 -8.86 23.43 -3.66
N LEU A 332 -8.08 23.75 -4.69
CA LEU A 332 -7.09 24.83 -4.61
C LEU A 332 -7.07 25.60 -5.93
N ASP A 333 -7.72 26.76 -5.91
CA ASP A 333 -7.51 27.88 -6.82
C ASP A 333 -7.72 27.60 -8.33
N ASP A 334 -7.61 28.64 -9.14
CA ASP A 334 -7.66 28.55 -10.62
C ASP A 334 -6.60 27.59 -11.20
N ASN A 335 -5.54 27.32 -10.42
CA ASN A 335 -4.40 26.48 -10.79
C ASN A 335 -4.58 24.98 -10.49
N LEU A 336 -5.73 24.55 -9.95
CA LEU A 336 -5.99 23.15 -9.58
C LEU A 336 -5.63 22.16 -10.69
N LEU A 337 -6.12 22.40 -11.90
CA LEU A 337 -5.91 21.52 -13.05
C LEU A 337 -4.43 21.43 -13.44
N PHE A 338 -3.68 22.53 -13.31
CA PHE A 338 -2.24 22.55 -13.57
C PHE A 338 -1.48 21.69 -12.55
N ILE A 339 -1.82 21.82 -11.26
CA ILE A 339 -1.22 21.02 -10.20
C ILE A 339 -1.57 19.54 -10.40
N GLN A 340 -2.83 19.22 -10.70
CA GLN A 340 -3.26 17.85 -10.95
C GLN A 340 -2.52 17.20 -12.13
N LYS A 341 -2.34 17.93 -13.25
CA LYS A 341 -1.57 17.46 -14.40
C LYS A 341 -0.09 17.27 -14.05
N SER A 342 0.50 18.21 -13.30
CA SER A 342 1.87 18.08 -12.80
C SER A 342 2.06 16.84 -11.91
N VAL A 343 1.10 16.53 -11.03
CA VAL A 343 1.14 15.31 -10.20
C VAL A 343 1.01 14.07 -11.06
N TYR A 344 0.08 14.04 -12.01
CA TYR A 344 -0.10 12.91 -12.94
C TYR A 344 1.17 12.61 -13.74
N GLU A 345 1.81 13.63 -14.35
CA GLU A 345 3.03 13.44 -15.13
C GLU A 345 4.18 12.88 -14.28
N ASN A 346 4.34 13.35 -13.04
CA ASN A 346 5.36 12.81 -12.14
C ASN A 346 5.00 11.41 -11.62
N TYR A 347 3.73 11.11 -11.41
CA TYR A 347 3.27 9.76 -11.07
C TYR A 347 3.59 8.76 -12.17
N ARG A 348 3.49 9.15 -13.44
CA ARG A 348 3.88 8.30 -14.58
C ARG A 348 5.38 7.95 -14.60
N LEU A 349 6.23 8.72 -13.93
CA LEU A 349 7.64 8.39 -13.74
C LEU A 349 7.87 7.34 -12.65
N CYS A 350 6.92 7.17 -11.71
CA CYS A 350 7.09 6.32 -10.53
C CYS A 350 6.26 5.03 -10.57
N PHE A 351 5.05 5.11 -11.15
CA PHE A 351 4.06 4.05 -11.12
C PHE A 351 3.98 3.32 -12.46
N PRO A 352 3.75 1.99 -12.45
CA PRO A 352 3.41 1.23 -13.64
C PRO A 352 2.18 1.81 -14.36
N ARG A 353 2.09 1.58 -15.67
CA ARG A 353 1.00 2.13 -16.52
C ARG A 353 -0.41 1.82 -16.02
N SER A 354 -0.60 0.66 -15.40
CA SER A 354 -1.89 0.19 -14.89
C SER A 354 -1.95 0.25 -13.36
N ASP A 355 -1.34 1.26 -12.74
CA ASP A 355 -1.44 1.48 -11.30
C ASP A 355 -2.66 2.34 -10.94
N ARG A 356 -3.40 1.93 -9.90
CA ARG A 356 -4.63 2.61 -9.45
C ARG A 356 -4.44 4.09 -9.10
N HIS A 357 -3.26 4.53 -8.66
CA HIS A 357 -3.01 5.93 -8.31
C HIS A 357 -3.08 6.83 -9.56
N LEU A 358 -2.67 6.32 -10.73
CA LEU A 358 -2.83 7.02 -12.00
C LEU A 358 -4.32 7.20 -12.33
N ALA A 359 -5.12 6.14 -12.20
CA ALA A 359 -6.57 6.20 -12.45
C ALA A 359 -7.30 7.18 -11.54
N TYR A 360 -6.96 7.20 -10.24
CA TYR A 360 -7.54 8.18 -9.31
C TYR A 360 -7.17 9.61 -9.71
N GLN A 361 -5.92 9.86 -10.11
CA GLN A 361 -5.50 11.19 -10.54
C GLN A 361 -6.18 11.63 -11.85
N LEU A 362 -6.32 10.71 -12.80
CA LEU A 362 -7.05 10.92 -14.06
C LEU A 362 -8.52 11.29 -13.81
N LEU A 363 -9.18 10.62 -12.86
CA LEU A 363 -10.55 10.98 -12.46
C LEU A 363 -10.66 12.39 -11.89
N GLN A 364 -9.69 12.84 -11.09
CA GLN A 364 -9.67 14.21 -10.57
C GLN A 364 -9.52 15.24 -11.69
N ILE A 365 -8.65 14.96 -12.66
CA ILE A 365 -8.46 15.80 -13.86
C ILE A 365 -9.76 15.84 -14.69
N ALA A 366 -10.39 14.70 -14.92
CA ALA A 366 -11.66 14.60 -15.66
C ALA A 366 -12.76 15.41 -14.95
N LYS A 367 -12.87 15.28 -13.62
CA LYS A 367 -13.82 16.04 -12.81
C LYS A 367 -13.62 17.55 -12.96
N SER A 368 -12.38 18.03 -12.86
CA SER A 368 -12.08 19.45 -13.02
C SER A 368 -12.39 19.98 -14.43
N HIS A 369 -12.17 19.19 -15.49
CA HIS A 369 -12.61 19.55 -16.85
C HIS A 369 -14.15 19.62 -16.95
N ILE A 370 -14.89 18.69 -16.33
CA ILE A 370 -16.36 18.70 -16.31
C ILE A 370 -16.90 19.94 -15.58
N GLU A 371 -16.30 20.31 -14.45
CA GLU A 371 -16.66 21.50 -13.67
C GLU A 371 -16.44 22.79 -14.47
N LYS A 372 -15.43 22.82 -15.33
CA LYS A 372 -15.16 23.93 -16.27
C LYS A 372 -16.03 23.91 -17.53
N GLY A 373 -16.88 22.91 -17.72
CA GLY A 373 -17.68 22.73 -18.94
C GLY A 373 -16.89 22.17 -20.14
N GLU A 374 -15.63 21.79 -19.93
CA GLU A 374 -14.69 21.25 -20.93
C GLU A 374 -14.93 19.74 -21.11
N ARG A 375 -16.14 19.39 -21.56
CA ARG A 375 -16.58 17.98 -21.66
C ARG A 375 -15.68 17.14 -22.57
N LYS A 376 -15.23 17.70 -23.70
CA LYS A 376 -14.45 16.97 -24.70
C LYS A 376 -13.10 16.56 -24.15
N GLU A 377 -12.50 17.42 -23.35
CA GLU A 377 -11.22 17.24 -22.69
C GLU A 377 -11.30 16.16 -21.60
N ALA A 378 -12.44 16.04 -20.91
CA ALA A 378 -12.65 15.04 -19.87
C ALA A 378 -12.72 13.59 -20.40
N ILE A 379 -13.13 13.37 -21.66
CA ILE A 379 -13.39 12.04 -22.24
C ILE A 379 -12.15 11.15 -22.17
N SER A 380 -10.99 11.65 -22.62
CA SER A 380 -9.77 10.84 -22.69
C SER A 380 -9.28 10.42 -21.30
N TYR A 381 -9.37 11.32 -20.31
CA TYR A 381 -8.97 11.01 -18.94
C TYR A 381 -9.90 9.98 -18.29
N ALA A 382 -11.22 10.10 -18.50
CA ALA A 382 -12.19 9.13 -17.99
C ALA A 382 -12.00 7.74 -18.65
N TYR A 383 -11.73 7.69 -19.95
CA TYR A 383 -11.45 6.45 -20.67
C TYR A 383 -10.18 5.77 -20.15
N GLU A 384 -9.08 6.51 -20.00
CA GLU A 384 -7.83 5.94 -19.50
C GLU A 384 -7.97 5.43 -18.05
N ALA A 385 -8.65 6.19 -17.18
CA ALA A 385 -8.96 5.76 -15.82
C ALA A 385 -9.79 4.46 -15.79
N MET A 386 -10.80 4.36 -16.67
CA MET A 386 -11.63 3.16 -16.81
C MET A 386 -10.77 1.93 -17.16
N CYS A 387 -9.91 2.05 -18.17
CA CYS A 387 -9.03 0.96 -18.62
C CYS A 387 -8.09 0.51 -17.50
N ILE A 388 -7.55 1.43 -16.70
CA ILE A 388 -6.69 1.09 -15.57
C ILE A 388 -7.50 0.38 -14.47
N PHE A 389 -8.68 0.88 -14.09
CA PHE A 389 -9.52 0.22 -13.09
C PHE A 389 -10.00 -1.15 -13.51
N GLU A 390 -10.24 -1.37 -14.80
CA GLU A 390 -10.53 -2.68 -15.36
C GLU A 390 -9.41 -3.67 -15.03
N VAL A 391 -8.15 -3.28 -15.28
CA VAL A 391 -6.97 -4.11 -14.99
C VAL A 391 -6.76 -4.30 -13.49
N CYS A 392 -6.89 -3.23 -12.69
CA CYS A 392 -6.62 -3.29 -11.24
C CYS A 392 -7.68 -4.08 -10.47
N PHE A 393 -8.96 -3.93 -10.83
CA PHE A 393 -10.07 -4.37 -10.00
C PHE A 393 -11.05 -5.31 -10.70
N GLY A 394 -11.07 -5.33 -12.03
CA GLY A 394 -11.98 -6.14 -12.83
C GLY A 394 -13.33 -5.50 -13.16
N LEU A 395 -14.03 -6.12 -14.12
CA LEU A 395 -15.28 -5.64 -14.71
C LEU A 395 -16.45 -5.49 -13.72
N ASN A 396 -16.41 -6.19 -12.60
CA ASN A 396 -17.48 -6.16 -11.60
C ASN A 396 -17.22 -5.17 -10.47
N HIS A 397 -16.07 -4.50 -10.46
CA HIS A 397 -15.72 -3.60 -9.36
C HIS A 397 -16.46 -2.26 -9.47
N PRO A 398 -16.99 -1.70 -8.37
CA PRO A 398 -17.71 -0.42 -8.38
C PRO A 398 -16.94 0.73 -9.05
N TYR A 399 -15.63 0.86 -8.79
CA TYR A 399 -14.82 1.89 -9.45
C TYR A 399 -14.77 1.75 -10.97
N TYR A 400 -14.68 0.53 -11.51
CA TYR A 400 -14.75 0.31 -12.96
C TYR A 400 -16.13 0.68 -13.49
N LEU A 401 -17.19 0.16 -12.88
CA LEU A 401 -18.58 0.39 -13.33
C LEU A 401 -18.97 1.87 -13.30
N GLN A 402 -18.62 2.58 -12.23
CA GLN A 402 -18.88 4.02 -12.11
C GLN A 402 -18.10 4.83 -13.14
N THR A 403 -16.85 4.46 -13.39
CA THR A 403 -16.00 5.16 -14.38
C THR A 403 -16.46 4.85 -15.82
N LEU A 404 -16.90 3.62 -16.10
CA LEU A 404 -17.51 3.22 -17.37
C LEU A 404 -18.79 4.03 -17.63
N ALA A 405 -19.64 4.19 -16.61
CA ALA A 405 -20.85 5.01 -16.71
C ALA A 405 -20.51 6.49 -16.97
N LEU A 406 -19.52 7.05 -16.26
CA LEU A 406 -19.03 8.40 -16.47
C LEU A 406 -18.50 8.59 -17.90
N TRP A 407 -17.60 7.73 -18.36
CA TRP A 407 -17.03 7.81 -19.70
C TRP A 407 -18.13 7.69 -20.77
N THR A 408 -19.04 6.72 -20.64
CA THR A 408 -20.16 6.53 -21.58
C THR A 408 -21.07 7.76 -21.61
N PHE A 409 -21.34 8.36 -20.45
CA PHE A 409 -22.06 9.62 -20.36
C PHE A 409 -21.35 10.67 -21.19
N LEU A 410 -20.07 10.94 -20.92
CA LEU A 410 -19.28 11.96 -21.60
C LEU A 410 -19.23 11.74 -23.13
N ASP A 411 -18.90 10.53 -23.57
CA ASP A 411 -18.71 10.13 -24.96
C ASP A 411 -19.99 10.23 -25.79
N LYS A 412 -21.13 9.75 -25.27
CA LYS A 412 -22.43 9.84 -25.94
C LYS A 412 -23.03 11.24 -25.94
N ASN A 413 -22.33 12.21 -25.36
CA ASN A 413 -22.79 13.59 -25.19
C ASN A 413 -24.22 13.68 -24.60
N ILE A 414 -24.56 12.76 -23.68
CA ILE A 414 -25.87 12.74 -23.01
C ILE A 414 -26.04 14.07 -22.26
N PRO A 415 -27.18 14.77 -22.42
CA PRO A 415 -27.44 16.02 -21.70
C PRO A 415 -27.44 15.76 -20.19
N LYS A 416 -26.87 16.71 -19.42
CA LYS A 416 -27.03 16.67 -17.96
C LYS A 416 -28.52 16.78 -17.65
N THR A 417 -29.06 15.79 -16.96
CA THR A 417 -30.35 15.94 -16.30
C THR A 417 -30.09 16.74 -15.04
N ASP A 418 -30.39 18.04 -15.04
CA ASP A 418 -30.17 18.93 -13.88
C ASP A 418 -31.15 18.67 -12.71
N ASN A 419 -31.60 17.44 -12.52
CA ASN A 419 -32.46 17.05 -11.41
C ASN A 419 -31.71 16.08 -10.47
N ASN A 420 -31.25 16.66 -9.35
CA ASN A 420 -30.60 16.12 -8.15
C ASN A 420 -29.07 16.05 -8.14
#